data_AF-A0A410DNS3-F1
#
_entry.id   AF-A0A410DNS3-F1
#
_cell.length_a   1.000
_cell.length_b   1.000
_cell.length_c   1.000
_cell.angle_alpha   90.00
_cell.angle_beta   90.00
_cell.angle_gamma   90.00
#
_symmetry.space_group_name_H-M   'P 1'
#
loop_
_entity.id
_entity.type
_entity.pdbx_description
1 polymer ?
#
loop_
_entity_poly.entity_id
_entity_poly.type
_entity_poly.pdbx_seq_one_letter_code
_entity_poly.pdbx_strand_id
1 'polypeptide(L)'
;MIDSMEELIIQKFNKINFCKKMLLTATKEDRLDFIKDIETLTLQIETMLDYSSTKVNNDSIKPNKRGEVYRARDFSMKDLEKYNGLGDNSAYIAVNGTVYDITGEKLFNVLAGLGIKAGTDLS
;
A
#
# COMPACT_ATOMS: atom_id res chain seq x y z
N MET A 1 13.90 7.17 25.13
CA MET A 1 14.00 7.80 23.79
C MET A 1 13.44 6.89 22.70
N ILE A 2 13.48 5.57 22.85
CA ILE A 2 12.82 4.60 21.96
C ILE A 2 11.28 4.72 22.03
N ASP A 3 10.71 5.01 23.21
CA ASP A 3 9.25 5.12 23.41
C ASP A 3 8.59 6.25 22.61
N SER A 4 9.26 7.39 22.41
CA SER A 4 8.66 8.55 21.74
C SER A 4 8.50 8.37 20.23
N MET A 5 9.36 7.59 19.58
CA MET A 5 9.26 7.35 18.14
C MET A 5 8.16 6.34 17.83
N GLU A 6 8.05 5.29 18.64
CA GLU A 6 7.01 4.27 18.50
C GLU A 6 5.61 4.88 18.73
N GLU A 7 5.46 5.75 19.73
CA GLU A 7 4.24 6.55 19.94
C GLU A 7 3.89 7.38 18.70
N LEU A 8 4.88 8.01 18.06
CA LEU A 8 4.66 8.86 16.89
C LEU A 8 4.24 8.04 15.66
N ILE A 9 4.80 6.84 15.48
CA ILE A 9 4.38 5.89 14.44
C ILE A 9 2.94 5.45 14.69
N ILE A 10 2.58 5.11 15.94
CA ILE A 10 1.22 4.71 16.32
C ILE A 10 0.23 5.85 16.05
N GLN A 11 0.58 7.10 16.38
CA GLN A 11 -0.27 8.27 16.09
C GLN A 11 -0.53 8.43 14.58
N LYS A 12 0.50 8.29 13.75
CA LYS A 12 0.36 8.37 12.29
C LYS A 12 -0.49 7.23 11.73
N PHE A 13 -0.30 6.01 12.22
CA PHE A 13 -1.11 4.85 11.83
C PHE A 13 -2.59 5.02 12.19
N ASN A 14 -2.89 5.56 13.37
CA ASN A 14 -4.25 5.89 13.79
C ASN A 14 -4.90 6.93 12.85
N LYS A 15 -4.12 7.92 12.39
CA LYS A 15 -4.61 8.92 11.44
C LYS A 15 -4.84 8.35 10.04
N ILE A 16 -4.01 7.42 9.57
CA ILE A 16 -4.27 6.64 8.35
C ILE A 16 -5.60 5.88 8.48
N ASN A 17 -5.84 5.23 9.62
CA ASN A 17 -7.10 4.51 9.85
C ASN A 17 -8.31 5.43 9.90
N PHE A 18 -8.15 6.66 10.40
CA PHE A 18 -9.19 7.69 10.30
C PHE A 18 -9.47 8.06 8.84
N CYS A 19 -8.43 8.38 8.06
CA CYS A 19 -8.61 8.72 6.64
C CYS A 19 -9.28 7.57 5.88
N LYS A 20 -8.90 6.30 6.14
CA LYS A 20 -9.55 5.12 5.57
C LYS A 20 -11.05 5.06 5.87
N LYS A 21 -11.47 5.38 7.09
CA LYS A 21 -12.90 5.45 7.46
C LYS A 21 -13.60 6.58 6.72
N MET A 22 -12.96 7.74 6.60
CA MET A 22 -13.53 8.88 5.88
C MET A 22 -13.67 8.60 4.39
N LEU A 23 -12.74 7.88 3.76
CA LEU A 23 -12.84 7.48 2.35
C LEU A 23 -14.12 6.69 2.04
N LEU A 24 -14.66 5.94 3.02
CA LEU A 24 -15.91 5.19 2.84
C LEU A 24 -17.14 6.11 2.78
N THR A 25 -17.10 7.26 3.43
CA THR A 25 -18.25 8.18 3.56
C THR A 25 -18.07 9.49 2.77
N ALA A 26 -16.87 9.76 2.28
CA ALA A 26 -16.50 11.02 1.64
C ALA A 26 -16.98 11.14 0.19
N THR A 27 -17.23 12.39 -0.22
CA THR A 27 -17.50 12.75 -1.61
C THR A 27 -16.28 12.52 -2.50
N LYS A 28 -16.44 12.49 -3.83
CA LYS A 28 -15.33 12.24 -4.75
C LYS A 28 -14.20 13.29 -4.62
N GLU A 29 -14.57 14.55 -4.37
CA GLU A 29 -13.64 15.67 -4.22
C GLU A 29 -12.84 15.54 -2.91
N ASP A 30 -13.52 15.27 -1.79
CA ASP A 30 -12.88 15.12 -0.47
C ASP A 30 -11.97 13.88 -0.38
N ARG A 31 -12.25 12.82 -1.16
CA ARG A 31 -11.43 11.60 -1.17
C ARG A 31 -9.99 11.85 -1.59
N LEU A 32 -9.75 12.81 -2.49
CA LEU A 32 -8.41 13.11 -2.96
C LEU A 32 -7.52 13.66 -1.85
N ASP A 33 -8.08 14.49 -0.97
CA ASP A 33 -7.35 15.04 0.16
C ASP A 33 -7.05 13.96 1.21
N PHE A 34 -8.01 13.08 1.49
CA PHE A 34 -7.76 11.92 2.37
C PHE A 34 -6.72 10.95 1.81
N ILE A 35 -6.65 10.76 0.49
CA ILE A 35 -5.62 9.93 -0.15
C ILE A 35 -4.24 10.57 0.01
N LYS A 36 -4.10 11.87 -0.30
CA LYS A 36 -2.84 12.62 -0.11
C LYS A 36 -2.36 12.60 1.34
N ASP A 37 -3.30 12.68 2.29
CA ASP A 37 -2.98 12.56 3.71
C ASP A 37 -2.41 11.17 4.05
N ILE A 38 -2.99 10.10 3.50
CA ILE A 38 -2.48 8.73 3.69
C ILE A 38 -1.09 8.58 3.08
N GLU A 39 -0.85 9.08 1.87
CA GLU A 39 0.47 9.07 1.22
C GLU A 39 1.51 9.78 2.08
N THR A 40 1.18 10.99 2.54
CA THR A 40 2.06 11.81 3.39
C THR A 40 2.39 11.10 4.70
N LEU A 41 1.38 10.52 5.37
CA LEU A 41 1.57 9.81 6.63
C LEU A 41 2.41 8.53 6.45
N THR A 42 2.25 7.84 5.32
CA THR A 42 3.03 6.63 5.00
C THR A 42 4.50 6.98 4.78
N LEU A 43 4.79 8.01 3.97
CA LEU A 43 6.16 8.49 3.74
C LEU A 43 6.86 8.96 5.02
N GLN A 44 6.11 9.58 5.94
CA GLN A 44 6.64 9.99 7.24
C GLN A 44 7.01 8.79 8.12
N ILE A 45 6.23 7.71 8.10
CA ILE A 45 6.55 6.48 8.81
C ILE A 45 7.82 5.84 8.22
N GLU A 46 7.91 5.74 6.89
CA GLU A 46 9.09 5.22 6.20
C GLU A 46 10.36 6.00 6.58
N THR A 47 10.30 7.34 6.52
CA THR A 47 11.42 8.21 6.90
C THR A 47 11.86 8.01 8.36
N MET A 48 10.91 7.81 9.27
CA MET A 48 11.20 7.54 10.69
C MET A 48 11.91 6.21 10.90
N LEU A 49 11.47 5.18 10.17
CA LEU A 49 12.07 3.84 10.22
C LEU A 49 13.48 3.84 9.59
N ASP A 50 13.68 4.53 8.48
CA ASP A 50 14.99 4.67 7.83
C ASP A 50 15.98 5.43 8.73
N TYR A 51 15.55 6.53 9.35
CA TYR A 51 16.37 7.27 10.31
C TYR A 51 16.82 6.38 11.48
N SER A 52 15.93 5.53 12.02
CA SER A 52 16.32 4.57 13.06
C SER A 52 17.31 3.50 12.59
N SER A 53 17.26 3.10 11.31
CA SER A 53 18.15 2.10 10.71
C SER A 53 19.57 2.64 10.45
N THR A 54 19.71 3.95 10.21
CA THR A 54 21.01 4.61 9.98
C THR A 54 21.78 4.90 11.27
N LYS A 55 21.10 5.14 12.40
CA LYS A 55 21.75 5.41 13.71
C LYS A 55 22.36 4.16 14.35
N VAL A 56 21.98 2.97 13.89
CA VAL A 56 22.39 1.67 14.48
C VAL A 56 23.54 1.00 13.70
N ASN A 57 23.88 1.43 12.48
CA ASN A 57 24.81 0.67 11.62
C ASN A 57 25.94 1.53 11.02
N ASN A 58 27.02 1.73 11.80
CA ASN A 58 28.38 1.91 11.27
C ASN A 58 29.04 0.54 11.01
N ASP A 59 28.27 -0.43 10.53
CA ASP A 59 28.77 -1.73 10.06
C ASP A 59 27.93 -2.13 8.85
N SER A 60 28.62 -2.27 7.72
CA SER A 60 28.24 -2.91 6.45
C SER A 60 26.77 -3.32 6.34
N ILE A 61 26.04 -2.66 5.43
CA ILE A 61 24.70 -3.03 4.94
C ILE A 61 24.56 -4.55 4.89
N LYS A 62 23.89 -5.14 5.90
CA LYS A 62 23.40 -6.51 5.84
C LYS A 62 21.91 -6.42 5.51
N PRO A 63 21.45 -6.98 4.37
CA PRO A 63 20.04 -6.97 4.02
C PRO A 63 19.22 -7.64 5.13
N ASN A 64 17.97 -7.19 5.27
CA ASN A 64 17.05 -7.68 6.28
C ASN A 64 17.00 -9.23 6.29
N LYS A 65 16.70 -9.82 7.45
CA LYS A 65 16.71 -11.28 7.66
C LYS A 65 15.57 -12.05 6.92
N ARG A 66 15.01 -11.49 5.85
CA ARG A 66 14.08 -12.18 4.93
C ARG A 66 14.44 -12.06 3.45
N GLY A 67 15.42 -11.25 3.06
CA GLY A 67 15.91 -11.23 1.68
C GLY A 67 14.89 -10.80 0.63
N GLU A 68 13.77 -10.17 1.02
CA GLU A 68 12.80 -9.63 0.09
C GLU A 68 13.28 -8.28 -0.43
N VAL A 69 14.08 -8.34 -1.50
CA VAL A 69 14.22 -7.22 -2.43
C VAL A 69 12.83 -7.01 -3.01
N TYR A 70 12.19 -5.87 -2.75
CA TYR A 70 11.02 -5.43 -3.52
C TYR A 70 11.47 -5.29 -4.97
N ARG A 71 11.37 -6.39 -5.73
CA ARG A 71 11.60 -6.35 -7.16
C ARG A 71 10.37 -5.69 -7.74
N ALA A 72 10.49 -4.41 -8.05
CA ALA A 72 9.60 -3.74 -8.98
C ALA A 72 9.50 -4.65 -10.22
N ARG A 73 8.34 -5.26 -10.41
CA ARG A 73 8.04 -6.09 -11.57
C ARG A 73 7.21 -5.21 -12.47
N ASP A 74 7.71 -4.96 -13.67
CA ASP A 74 6.93 -4.29 -14.70
C ASP A 74 5.85 -5.25 -15.20
N PHE A 75 4.63 -4.74 -15.34
CA PHE A 75 3.51 -5.47 -15.93
C PHE A 75 3.17 -4.84 -17.27
N SER A 76 3.14 -5.65 -18.33
CA SER A 76 2.37 -5.28 -19.51
C SER A 76 0.88 -5.49 -19.22
N MET A 77 0.00 -4.82 -19.96
CA MET A 77 -1.45 -5.03 -19.80
C MET A 77 -1.84 -6.50 -19.99
N LYS A 78 -1.23 -7.20 -20.96
CA LYS A 78 -1.46 -8.64 -21.18
C LYS A 78 -0.96 -9.51 -20.04
N ASP A 79 0.08 -9.07 -19.33
CA ASP A 79 0.55 -9.80 -18.15
C ASP A 79 -0.37 -9.55 -16.97
N LEU A 80 -0.86 -8.32 -16.79
CA LEU A 80 -1.82 -7.97 -15.75
C LEU A 80 -3.11 -8.79 -15.86
N GLU A 81 -3.64 -8.98 -17.07
CA GLU A 81 -4.87 -9.78 -17.34
C GLU A 81 -4.82 -11.21 -16.80
N LYS A 82 -3.63 -11.79 -16.62
CA LYS A 82 -3.45 -13.14 -16.06
C LYS A 82 -3.75 -13.18 -14.55
N TYR A 83 -3.65 -12.04 -13.87
CA TYR A 83 -3.86 -11.87 -12.44
C TYR A 83 -5.28 -11.40 -12.14
N ASN A 84 -6.26 -12.19 -12.58
CA ASN A 84 -7.68 -11.87 -12.57
C ASN A 84 -8.43 -12.31 -11.31
N GLY A 85 -7.75 -12.93 -10.34
CA GLY A 85 -8.39 -13.41 -9.12
C GLY A 85 -9.37 -14.57 -9.30
N LEU A 86 -9.40 -15.22 -10.47
CA LEU A 86 -10.26 -16.38 -10.74
C LEU A 86 -9.52 -17.69 -10.48
N GLY A 87 -10.17 -18.62 -9.78
CA GLY A 87 -9.55 -19.89 -9.38
C GLY A 87 -8.41 -19.63 -8.38
N ASP A 88 -7.23 -20.19 -8.67
CA ASP A 88 -6.02 -20.03 -7.85
C ASP A 88 -5.12 -18.87 -8.32
N ASN A 89 -5.58 -18.07 -9.29
CA ASN A 89 -4.81 -16.91 -9.76
C ASN A 89 -4.86 -15.77 -8.72
N SER A 90 -3.72 -15.12 -8.49
CA SER A 90 -3.68 -13.87 -7.73
C SER A 90 -4.54 -12.79 -8.40
N ALA A 91 -5.02 -11.83 -7.62
CA ALA A 91 -5.89 -10.74 -8.05
C ALA A 91 -5.12 -9.42 -7.99
N TYR A 92 -4.72 -8.87 -9.15
CA TYR A 92 -3.99 -7.60 -9.22
C TYR A 92 -4.81 -6.53 -9.94
N ILE A 93 -4.63 -5.26 -9.60
CA ILE A 93 -5.19 -4.11 -10.33
C ILE A 93 -4.12 -3.07 -10.58
N ALA A 94 -4.21 -2.34 -11.69
CA ALA A 94 -3.39 -1.14 -11.90
C ALA A 94 -4.20 0.13 -11.61
N VAL A 95 -3.58 1.12 -10.99
CA VAL A 95 -4.12 2.47 -10.83
C VAL A 95 -3.00 3.45 -11.14
N ASN A 96 -3.19 4.30 -12.15
CA ASN A 96 -2.21 5.31 -12.57
C ASN A 96 -0.80 4.73 -12.77
N GLY A 97 -0.71 3.56 -13.42
CA GLY A 97 0.56 2.88 -13.69
C GLY A 97 1.19 2.11 -12.52
N THR A 98 0.55 2.09 -11.34
CA THR A 98 1.01 1.29 -10.20
C THR A 98 0.15 0.04 -10.04
N VAL A 99 0.77 -1.14 -9.96
CA VAL A 99 0.08 -2.43 -9.78
C VAL A 99 -0.01 -2.78 -8.30
N TYR A 100 -1.21 -3.07 -7.82
CA TYR A 100 -1.52 -3.45 -6.45
C TYR A 100 -1.98 -4.91 -6.39
N ASP A 101 -1.43 -5.66 -5.43
CA ASP A 101 -1.91 -6.99 -5.07
C ASP A 101 -3.11 -6.85 -4.13
N ILE A 102 -4.27 -7.37 -4.56
CA ILE A 102 -5.51 -7.41 -3.79
C ILE A 102 -5.98 -8.86 -3.55
N THR A 103 -5.07 -9.83 -3.67
CA THR A 103 -5.35 -11.25 -3.46
C THR A 103 -5.80 -11.51 -2.03
N GLY A 104 -6.96 -12.15 -1.87
CA GLY A 104 -7.49 -12.51 -0.54
C GLY A 104 -8.13 -11.34 0.22
N GLU A 105 -8.13 -10.13 -0.34
CA GLU A 105 -8.81 -8.99 0.26
C GLU A 105 -10.32 -9.22 0.23
N LYS A 106 -10.98 -9.20 1.41
CA LYS A 106 -12.45 -9.34 1.52
C LYS A 106 -13.17 -8.28 0.69
N LEU A 107 -12.54 -7.12 0.51
CA LEU A 107 -13.04 -6.01 -0.29
C LEU A 107 -13.14 -6.36 -1.78
N PHE A 108 -12.31 -7.29 -2.28
CA PHE A 108 -12.35 -7.71 -3.69
C PHE A 108 -13.73 -8.24 -4.10
N ASN A 109 -14.38 -9.04 -3.26
CA ASN A 109 -15.73 -9.54 -3.53
C ASN A 109 -16.77 -8.41 -3.63
N VAL A 110 -16.58 -7.32 -2.89
CA VAL A 110 -17.44 -6.12 -2.96
C VAL A 110 -17.14 -5.34 -4.23
N LEU A 111 -15.86 -5.17 -4.59
CA LEU A 111 -15.42 -4.47 -5.80
C LEU A 111 -15.90 -5.20 -7.07
N ALA A 112 -15.84 -6.53 -7.09
CA ALA A 112 -16.38 -7.36 -8.18
C ALA A 112 -17.89 -7.13 -8.36
N GLY A 113 -18.65 -6.98 -7.26
CA GLY A 113 -20.07 -6.62 -7.29
C GLY A 113 -20.35 -5.22 -7.86
N LEU A 114 -19.36 -4.32 -7.83
CA LEU A 114 -19.41 -2.98 -8.43
C LEU A 114 -18.88 -2.95 -9.88
N GLY A 115 -18.58 -4.12 -10.47
CA GLY A 115 -18.05 -4.24 -11.83
C GLY A 115 -16.55 -4.01 -11.96
N ILE A 116 -15.83 -3.80 -10.86
CA ILE A 116 -14.37 -3.68 -10.84
C ILE A 116 -13.77 -5.07 -10.91
N LYS A 117 -12.97 -5.34 -11.94
CA LYS A 117 -12.35 -6.64 -12.19
C LYS A 117 -10.87 -6.59 -11.85
N ALA A 118 -10.33 -7.67 -11.31
CA ALA A 118 -8.88 -7.85 -11.27
C ALA A 118 -8.35 -8.17 -12.67
N GLY A 119 -7.06 -7.95 -12.85
CA GLY A 119 -6.36 -8.06 -14.12
C GLY A 119 -6.56 -6.87 -15.05
N THR A 120 -7.04 -5.73 -14.54
CA THR A 120 -7.29 -4.51 -15.34
C THR A 120 -6.65 -3.28 -14.73
N ASP A 121 -6.50 -2.25 -15.56
CA ASP A 121 -6.19 -0.88 -15.13
C ASP A 121 -7.50 -0.11 -14.88
N LEU A 122 -7.54 0.62 -13.77
CA LEU A 122 -8.71 1.40 -13.31
C LEU A 122 -8.51 2.92 -13.48
N SER A 123 -7.47 3.35 -14.19
CA SER A 123 -7.24 4.76 -14.55
C SER A 123 -8.18 5.29 -15.61
#